data_AF-A0A2N2BLD3-F1
#
_entry.id   AF-A0A2N2BLD3-F1
#
_cell.length_a   1.000
_cell.length_b   1.000
_cell.length_c   1.000
_cell.angle_alpha   90.00
_cell.angle_beta   90.00
_cell.angle_gamma   90.00
#
_symmetry.space_group_name_H-M   'P 1'
#
loop_
_entity.id
_entity.type
_entity.pdbx_description
1 polymer ?
#
loop_
_entity_poly.entity_id
_entity_poly.type
_entity_poly.pdbx_seq_one_letter_code
_entity_poly.pdbx_strand_id
1 'polypeptide(L)' 'MKIAIDCDDAAVDFKDEIFNYLKKAGYDITDLQYSASHDCDYPEIAFNLAETIKNKEYDRGFIFCG' A
#
# COMPACT_ATOMS: atom_id res chain seq x y z
N MET A 1 8.57 -3.23 12.71
CA MET A 1 8.47 -3.70 11.32
C MET A 1 7.57 -2.72 10.60
N LYS A 2 8.11 -1.99 9.62
CA LYS A 2 7.39 -0.97 8.85
C LYS A 2 6.68 -1.63 7.68
N ILE A 3 5.39 -1.38 7.53
CA ILE A 3 4.55 -1.97 6.48
C ILE A 3 4.03 -0.86 5.59
N ALA A 4 4.19 -1.01 4.28
CA ALA A 4 3.49 -0.18 3.30
C ALA A 4 2.22 -0.89 2.81
N ILE A 5 1.22 -0.14 2.40
CA ILE A 5 0.03 -0.67 1.73
C ILE A 5 -0.36 0.28 0.59
N ASP A 6 -0.81 -0.28 -0.54
CA ASP A 6 -1.36 0.49 -1.66
C ASP A 6 -2.35 -0.35 -2.47
N CYS A 7 -3.11 0.26 -3.38
CA CYS A 7 -4.01 -0.43 -4.28
C CYS A 7 -4.35 0.40 -5.53
N ASP A 8 -4.89 -0.25 -6.56
CA ASP A 8 -5.62 0.44 -7.62
C ASP A 8 -7.02 0.89 -7.15
N ASP A 9 -7.76 1.54 -8.04
CA ASP A 9 -9.11 2.02 -7.81
C ASP A 9 -10.13 0.91 -7.52
N ALA A 10 -9.86 -0.32 -7.95
CA ALA A 10 -10.75 -1.46 -7.76
C ALA A 10 -10.77 -2.00 -6.31
N ALA A 11 -9.74 -1.71 -5.50
CA ALA A 11 -9.57 -2.32 -4.18
C ALA A 11 -9.50 -1.33 -3.00
N VAL A 12 -9.88 -0.06 -3.19
CA VAL A 12 -9.80 1.00 -2.16
C VAL A 12 -10.52 0.61 -0.87
N ASP A 13 -11.78 0.16 -0.96
CA ASP A 13 -12.58 -0.20 0.22
C ASP A 13 -11.95 -1.36 1.01
N PHE A 14 -11.41 -2.36 0.28
CA PHE A 14 -10.75 -3.50 0.91
C PHE A 14 -9.42 -3.11 1.56
N LYS A 15 -8.62 -2.29 0.88
CA LYS A 15 -7.37 -1.73 1.40
C LYS A 15 -7.64 -0.98 2.71
N ASP A 16 -8.68 -0.16 2.76
CA ASP A 16 -9.02 0.65 3.94
C ASP A 16 -9.43 -0.21 5.14
N GLU A 17 -10.19 -1.28 4.94
CA GLU A 17 -10.51 -2.25 6.00
C GLU A 17 -9.25 -2.92 6.56
N ILE A 18 -8.35 -3.39 5.68
CA ILE A 18 -7.08 -4.01 6.08
C ILE A 18 -6.18 -3.02 6.81
N PHE A 19 -6.05 -1.79 6.29
CA PHE A 19 -5.26 -0.73 6.92
C PHE A 19 -5.77 -0.43 8.33
N ASN A 20 -7.08 -0.24 8.49
CA ASN A 20 -7.69 0.04 9.78
C ASN A 20 -7.54 -1.12 10.76
N TYR A 21 -7.69 -2.37 10.29
CA TYR A 21 -7.48 -3.56 11.10
C TYR A 21 -6.03 -3.65 11.63
N LEU A 22 -5.04 -3.51 10.76
CA LEU A 22 -3.62 -3.58 11.12
C LEU A 22 -3.20 -2.43 12.03
N LYS A 23 -3.71 -1.22 11.77
CA LYS A 23 -3.45 -0.05 12.61
C LYS A 23 -4.03 -0.23 14.02
N LYS A 24 -5.25 -0.77 14.15
CA LYS A 24 -5.87 -1.12 15.45
C LYS A 24 -5.09 -2.21 16.20
N ALA A 25 -4.48 -3.15 15.47
CA ALA A 25 -3.63 -4.19 16.05
C ALA A 25 -2.23 -3.70 16.45
N GLY A 26 -1.90 -2.42 16.24
CA GLY A 26 -0.64 -1.81 16.67
C GLY A 26 0.53 -1.99 15.69
N TYR A 27 0.25 -2.35 14.44
CA TYR A 27 1.30 -2.38 13.41
C TYR A 27 1.67 -0.97 12.95
N ASP A 28 2.95 -0.78 12.66
CA ASP A 28 3.50 0.42 12.01
C ASP A 28 3.24 0.30 10.50
N ILE A 29 2.04 0.75 10.08
CA ILE A 29 1.55 0.65 8.71
C ILE A 29 1.27 2.03 8.11
N THR A 30 1.70 2.24 6.86
CA THR A 30 1.51 3.46 6.08
C THR A 30 0.83 3.15 4.76
N ASP A 31 -0.23 3.88 4.45
CA ASP A 31 -0.89 3.87 3.15
C ASP A 31 -0.20 4.87 2.21
N LEU A 32 0.31 4.38 1.07
CA LEU A 32 1.09 5.19 0.13
C LEU A 32 0.22 6.03 -0.80
N GLN A 33 -1.02 5.60 -1.06
CA GLN A 33 -2.01 6.33 -1.86
C GLN A 33 -1.45 6.81 -3.22
N TYR A 34 -0.68 5.97 -3.93
CA TYR A 34 0.04 6.42 -5.13
C TYR A 34 -0.91 6.95 -6.22
N SER A 35 -2.04 6.26 -6.42
CA SER A 35 -3.11 6.62 -7.35
C SER A 35 -3.89 7.89 -6.98
N ALA A 36 -3.80 8.37 -5.73
CA ALA A 36 -4.45 9.63 -5.33
C ALA A 36 -3.71 10.88 -5.86
N SER A 37 -2.46 10.72 -6.33
CA SER A 37 -1.60 11.82 -6.78
C SER A 37 -1.03 11.65 -8.19
N HIS A 38 -1.26 10.50 -8.83
CA HIS A 38 -0.77 10.17 -10.16
C HIS A 38 -1.88 9.55 -10.99
N ASP A 39 -1.93 9.90 -12.28
CA ASP A 39 -2.68 9.13 -13.28
C ASP A 39 -1.84 7.91 -13.63
N CYS A 40 -2.17 6.75 -13.07
CA CYS A 40 -1.33 5.56 -13.12
C CYS A 40 -2.15 4.27 -13.12
N ASP A 41 -1.54 3.22 -13.66
CA ASP A 41 -2.10 1.87 -13.66
C ASP A 41 -1.54 1.02 -12.52
N TYR A 42 -2.22 -0.08 -12.20
CA TYR A 42 -1.80 -1.04 -11.16
C TYR A 42 -0.30 -1.43 -11.20
N PRO A 43 0.34 -1.70 -12.36
CA PRO A 43 1.77 -2.02 -12.40
C PRO A 43 2.67 -0.89 -11.88
N GLU A 44 2.30 0.37 -12.07
CA GLU A 44 3.08 1.52 -11.60
C GLU A 44 2.96 1.68 -10.09
N ILE A 45 1.74 1.48 -9.55
CA ILE A 45 1.48 1.42 -8.11
C ILE A 45 2.31 0.30 -7.47
N ALA A 46 2.29 -0.89 -8.07
CA ALA A 46 3.06 -2.05 -7.61
C ALA A 46 4.57 -1.82 -7.65
N PHE A 47 5.05 -1.19 -8.73
CA PHE A 47 6.46 -0.85 -8.87
C PHE A 47 6.89 0.17 -7.81
N ASN A 48 6.09 1.21 -7.56
CA ASN A 48 6.38 2.19 -6.53
C ASN A 48 6.52 1.53 -5.15
N LEU A 49 5.51 0.75 -4.73
CA LEU A 49 5.52 0.04 -3.46
C LEU A 49 6.73 -0.91 -3.35
N ALA A 50 7.04 -1.66 -4.41
CA ALA A 50 8.18 -2.57 -4.43
C ALA A 50 9.54 -1.86 -4.28
N GLU A 51 9.71 -0.69 -4.91
CA GLU A 51 10.92 0.12 -4.77
C GLU A 51 11.11 0.61 -3.33
N THR A 52 10.04 1.00 -2.61
CA THR A 52 10.16 1.39 -1.19
C THR A 52 10.69 0.25 -0.31
N ILE A 53 10.30 -1.01 -0.59
CA ILE A 53 10.77 -2.19 0.13
C ILE A 53 12.23 -2.50 -0.22
N LYS A 54 12.56 -2.48 -1.51
CA LYS A 54 13.93 -2.68 -2.02
C LYS A 54 14.90 -1.65 -1.43
N ASN A 55 14.46 -0.41 -1.28
CA ASN A 55 15.22 0.69 -0.68
C ASN A 55 15.27 0.64 0.86
N LYS A 56 14.63 -0.36 1.48
CA LYS A 56 14.56 -0.57 2.94
C LYS A 56 13.86 0.57 3.69
N GLU A 57 12.98 1.31 3.02
CA GLU A 57 12.11 2.30 3.66
C GLU A 57 11.01 1.61 4.47
N TYR A 58 10.49 0.51 3.91
CA TYR A 58 9.56 -0.42 4.54
C TYR A 58 10.13 -1.85 4.53
N ASP A 59 9.71 -2.67 5.49
CA ASP A 59 10.14 -4.06 5.60
C ASP A 59 9.26 -5.00 4.77
N ARG A 60 7.98 -4.65 4.59
CA ARG A 60 6.95 -5.45 3.90
C ARG A 60 5.94 -4.52 3.23
N GLY A 61 5.23 -5.05 2.24
CA GLY A 61 4.13 -4.33 1.61
C GLY A 61 2.93 -5.22 1.29
N PHE A 62 1.75 -4.63 1.36
CA PHE A 62 0.50 -5.20 0.86
C PHE A 62 0.07 -4.43 -0.37
N ILE A 63 -0.36 -5.14 -1.41
CA ILE A 63 -0.92 -4.53 -2.61
C ILE A 63 -2.15 -5.29 -3.06
N PHE A 64 -3.17 -4.56 -3.51
CA PHE A 64 -4.46 -5.11 -3.87
C PHE A 64 -4.96 -4.57 -5.21
N CYS A 65 -5.66 -5.43 -5.94
CA CYS A 65 -6.49 -5.13 -7.10
C CYS A 65 -7.79 -5.96 -7.03
N GLY A 66 -8.69 -5.79 -8.01
CA GLY A 66 -10.01 -6.45 -8.08
C GLY A 66 -10.00 -7.95 -8.35
#